data_AF-A0A1C2AVF1-F1
#
_entry.id   AF-A0A1C2AVF1-F1
#
_cell.length_a   1.000
_cell.length_b   1.000
_cell.length_c   1.000
_cell.angle_alpha   90.00
_cell.angle_beta   90.00
_cell.angle_gamma   90.00
#
_symmetry.space_group_name_H-M   'P 1'
#
loop_
_entity.id
_entity.type
_entity.pdbx_description
1 polymer ?
#
loop_
_entity_poly.entity_id
_entity_poly.type
_entity_poly.pdbx_seq_one_letter_code
_entity_poly.pdbx_strand_id
1 'polypeptide(L)'
;MKILVKSFIIIILSIVSSYSACDLKAEFGEKKEVFEKREITGRPFPLEYPELDVYPVLADDICPNQRLKDVGIEYRFLNDELIAINFVALNDDRNLVSEKLTLMNYVKNNYKKFDTGKNPNSYEGIEVIEKTNLFVVYQRITGDDGIKNEQIYLSTPKLDEKLSKFYAEKEMEMPKN
;
A
#
# COMPACT_ATOMS: atom_id res chain seq x y z
N MET A 1 44.77 34.89 -36.64
CA MET A 1 44.92 33.85 -35.60
C MET A 1 43.54 33.54 -35.05
N LYS A 2 43.07 32.29 -35.21
CA LYS A 2 41.70 31.84 -34.88
C LYS A 2 41.58 31.60 -33.38
N ILE A 3 40.71 32.33 -32.69
CA ILE A 3 40.39 32.04 -31.28
C ILE A 3 39.17 31.12 -31.26
N LEU A 4 39.43 29.83 -31.08
CA LEU A 4 38.42 28.79 -30.86
C LEU A 4 37.89 28.91 -29.42
N VAL A 5 36.71 29.52 -29.26
CA VAL A 5 35.97 29.48 -27.98
C VAL A 5 35.35 28.08 -27.85
N LYS A 6 36.06 27.16 -27.19
CA LYS A 6 35.47 25.89 -26.74
C LYS A 6 34.58 26.19 -25.53
N SER A 7 33.29 26.40 -25.77
CA SER A 7 32.29 26.45 -24.70
C SER A 7 32.11 25.04 -24.15
N PHE A 8 32.61 24.79 -22.94
CA PHE A 8 32.46 23.52 -22.23
C PHE A 8 31.13 23.57 -21.48
N ILE A 9 30.08 23.00 -22.06
CA ILE A 9 28.78 22.85 -21.41
C ILE A 9 28.93 21.75 -20.33
N ILE A 10 28.94 22.16 -19.05
CA ILE A 10 28.87 21.21 -17.92
C ILE A 10 27.38 20.99 -17.65
N ILE A 11 26.82 19.90 -18.18
CA ILE A 11 25.50 19.43 -17.79
C ILE A 11 25.66 18.79 -16.41
N ILE A 12 25.34 19.53 -15.35
CA ILE A 12 25.15 18.96 -14.02
C ILE A 12 23.85 18.17 -14.09
N LEU A 13 23.94 16.86 -14.34
CA LEU A 13 22.82 15.95 -14.08
C LEU A 13 22.60 15.91 -12.58
N SER A 14 21.69 16.75 -12.08
CA SER A 14 21.04 16.50 -10.80
C SER A 14 20.28 15.19 -10.95
N ILE A 15 20.84 14.11 -10.40
CA ILE A 15 20.14 12.84 -10.20
C ILE A 15 18.97 13.12 -9.26
N VAL A 16 17.82 13.47 -9.85
CA VAL A 16 16.55 13.41 -9.15
C VAL A 16 16.23 11.94 -8.98
N SER A 17 16.44 11.41 -7.79
CA SER A 17 15.94 10.08 -7.42
C SER A 17 14.42 10.15 -7.46
N SER A 18 13.83 9.75 -8.58
CA SER A 18 12.39 9.51 -8.65
C SER A 18 12.13 8.24 -7.86
N TYR A 19 11.53 8.37 -6.67
CA TYR A 19 10.95 7.22 -5.99
C TYR A 19 9.75 6.77 -6.82
N SER A 20 9.85 5.60 -7.43
CA SER A 20 8.70 4.93 -8.02
C SER A 20 8.02 4.12 -6.93
N ALA A 21 6.69 4.10 -6.94
CA ALA A 21 5.95 3.16 -6.11
C ALA A 21 6.37 1.71 -6.41
N CYS A 22 6.13 0.83 -5.45
CA CYS A 22 6.25 -0.61 -5.56
C CYS A 22 5.55 -1.13 -6.82
N ASP A 23 6.27 -1.93 -7.61
CA ASP A 23 5.70 -2.71 -8.72
C ASP A 23 5.07 -3.98 -8.12
N LEU A 24 3.77 -3.92 -7.90
CA LEU A 24 2.98 -4.93 -7.21
C LEU A 24 2.80 -6.23 -8.00
N LYS A 25 3.34 -6.34 -9.22
CA LYS A 25 3.26 -7.55 -10.08
C LYS A 25 1.85 -8.04 -10.41
N ALA A 26 0.82 -7.30 -10.00
CA ALA A 26 -0.59 -7.54 -10.24
C ALA A 26 -1.30 -6.20 -10.48
N GLU A 27 -2.37 -6.25 -11.27
CA GLU A 27 -3.15 -5.07 -11.64
C GLU A 27 -4.57 -5.17 -11.09
N PHE A 28 -5.15 -4.03 -10.71
CA PHE A 28 -6.54 -3.96 -10.29
C PHE A 28 -7.48 -4.48 -11.38
N GLY A 29 -8.43 -5.34 -10.99
CA GLY A 29 -9.35 -6.02 -11.90
C GLY A 29 -8.82 -7.35 -12.47
N GLU A 30 -7.56 -7.71 -12.18
CA GLU A 30 -7.01 -9.01 -12.59
C GLU A 30 -7.79 -10.17 -11.98
N LYS A 31 -7.90 -11.27 -12.74
CA LYS A 31 -8.53 -12.51 -12.29
C LYS A 31 -7.61 -13.32 -11.38
N LYS A 32 -8.17 -13.89 -10.31
CA LYS A 32 -7.45 -14.73 -9.33
C LYS A 32 -6.64 -15.84 -9.98
N GLU A 33 -7.21 -16.53 -10.97
CA GLU A 33 -6.52 -17.60 -11.70
C GLU A 33 -5.25 -17.13 -12.45
N VAL A 34 -5.16 -15.86 -12.82
CA VAL A 34 -3.98 -15.27 -13.47
C VAL A 34 -2.95 -14.93 -12.40
N PHE A 35 -3.40 -14.36 -11.28
CA PHE A 35 -2.57 -14.08 -10.11
C PHE A 35 -1.88 -15.34 -9.56
N GLU A 36 -2.64 -16.41 -9.32
CA GLU A 36 -2.14 -17.66 -8.73
C GLU A 36 -1.05 -18.35 -9.56
N LYS A 37 -1.04 -18.16 -10.88
CA LYS A 37 0.00 -18.71 -11.78
C LYS A 37 1.38 -18.09 -11.59
N ARG A 38 1.48 -16.98 -10.85
CA ARG A 38 2.76 -16.29 -10.61
C ARG A 38 3.62 -16.96 -9.53
N GLU A 39 3.06 -17.88 -8.76
CA GLU A 39 3.76 -18.59 -7.67
C GLU A 39 4.45 -17.65 -6.65
N ILE A 40 3.98 -16.40 -6.54
CA ILE A 40 4.50 -15.39 -5.59
C ILE A 40 3.79 -15.44 -4.23
N THR A 41 2.76 -16.27 -4.08
CA THR A 41 1.91 -16.32 -2.89
C THR A 41 1.73 -17.73 -2.35
N GLY A 42 1.50 -17.84 -1.05
CA GLY A 42 1.02 -19.08 -0.41
C GLY A 42 -0.48 -19.29 -0.58
N ARG A 43 -1.07 -20.09 0.32
CA ARG A 43 -2.53 -20.23 0.43
C ARG A 43 -3.15 -18.91 0.93
N PRO A 44 -4.38 -18.57 0.50
CA PRO A 44 -5.07 -17.41 1.02
C PRO A 44 -5.40 -17.59 2.51
N PHE A 45 -5.55 -16.47 3.22
CA PHE A 45 -6.05 -16.50 4.60
C PHE A 45 -7.50 -16.96 4.64
N PRO A 46 -7.92 -17.68 5.71
CA PRO A 46 -9.34 -17.95 5.94
C PRO A 46 -10.06 -16.62 6.21
N LEU A 47 -11.14 -16.38 5.48
CA LEU A 47 -11.96 -15.17 5.63
C LEU A 47 -13.39 -15.53 6.03
N GLU A 48 -14.08 -14.55 6.60
CA GLU A 48 -15.48 -14.70 7.03
C GLU A 48 -16.43 -14.97 5.86
N TYR A 49 -16.19 -14.30 4.73
CA TYR A 49 -17.04 -14.42 3.54
C TYR A 49 -16.34 -15.21 2.43
N PRO A 50 -17.00 -16.24 1.86
CA PRO A 50 -16.41 -17.09 0.81
C PRO A 50 -16.16 -16.34 -0.50
N GLU A 51 -16.80 -15.20 -0.72
CA GLU A 51 -16.57 -14.35 -1.90
C GLU A 51 -15.25 -13.57 -1.82
N LEU A 52 -14.63 -13.51 -0.64
CA LEU A 52 -13.35 -12.85 -0.43
C LEU A 52 -12.21 -13.86 -0.35
N ASP A 53 -11.08 -13.51 -0.97
CA ASP A 53 -9.79 -14.15 -0.73
C ASP A 53 -8.75 -13.07 -0.45
N VAL A 54 -7.81 -13.34 0.47
CA VAL A 54 -6.66 -12.46 0.74
C VAL A 54 -5.38 -13.28 0.66
N TYR A 55 -4.49 -12.90 -0.25
CA TYR A 55 -3.19 -13.53 -0.43
C TYR A 55 -2.09 -12.66 0.19
N PRO A 56 -1.48 -13.11 1.30
CA PRO A 56 -0.38 -12.39 1.94
C PRO A 56 0.96 -12.71 1.27
N VAL A 57 1.83 -11.70 1.16
CA VAL A 57 3.23 -11.82 0.71
C VAL A 57 4.09 -10.84 1.49
N LEU A 58 5.37 -11.10 1.69
CA LEU A 58 6.26 -10.09 2.26
C LEU A 58 6.61 -9.03 1.21
N ALA A 59 6.63 -7.76 1.63
CA ALA A 59 6.93 -6.66 0.73
C ALA A 59 8.35 -6.73 0.15
N ASP A 60 9.31 -7.32 0.86
CA ASP A 60 10.68 -7.49 0.36
C ASP A 60 10.77 -8.50 -0.81
N ASP A 61 9.83 -9.46 -0.92
CA ASP A 61 9.79 -10.43 -2.01
C ASP A 61 9.25 -9.82 -3.31
N ILE A 62 8.36 -8.83 -3.18
CA ILE A 62 7.73 -8.14 -4.32
C ILE A 62 8.49 -6.86 -4.69
N CYS A 63 8.94 -6.13 -3.69
CA CYS A 63 9.46 -4.77 -3.79
C CYS A 63 10.75 -4.55 -2.98
N PRO A 64 11.82 -5.32 -3.25
CA PRO A 64 13.06 -5.32 -2.46
C PRO A 64 13.76 -3.96 -2.38
N ASN A 65 13.53 -3.09 -3.37
CA ASN A 65 14.17 -1.77 -3.44
C ASN A 65 13.41 -0.67 -2.68
N GLN A 66 12.22 -0.98 -2.12
CA GLN A 66 11.35 0.02 -1.46
C GLN A 66 11.64 0.17 0.04
N ARG A 67 12.56 -0.62 0.59
CA ARG A 67 12.91 -0.63 2.04
C ARG A 67 11.69 -0.88 2.93
N LEU A 68 10.80 -1.78 2.49
CA LEU A 68 9.57 -2.15 3.18
C LEU A 68 9.78 -3.39 4.05
N LYS A 69 10.86 -3.39 4.84
CA LYS A 69 11.17 -4.52 5.72
C LYS A 69 10.08 -4.66 6.78
N ASP A 70 9.70 -5.92 7.07
CA ASP A 70 8.67 -6.27 8.05
C ASP A 70 7.30 -5.66 7.71
N VAL A 71 7.00 -5.54 6.40
CA VAL A 71 5.70 -5.15 5.86
C VAL A 71 5.12 -6.31 5.07
N GLY A 72 3.86 -6.65 5.35
CA GLY A 72 3.07 -7.57 4.53
C GLY A 72 2.36 -6.81 3.40
N ILE A 73 2.22 -7.44 2.24
CA ILE A 73 1.35 -7.02 1.15
C ILE A 73 0.22 -8.05 1.05
N GLU A 74 -1.02 -7.58 1.11
CA GLU A 74 -2.22 -8.40 1.04
C GLU A 74 -2.98 -8.08 -0.25
N TYR A 75 -3.07 -9.04 -1.17
CA TYR A 75 -3.87 -8.94 -2.39
C TYR A 75 -5.29 -9.44 -2.09
N ARG A 76 -6.27 -8.55 -2.12
CA ARG A 76 -7.66 -8.84 -1.82
C ARG A 76 -8.48 -9.05 -3.08
N PHE A 77 -9.04 -10.24 -3.21
CA PHE A 77 -9.96 -10.60 -4.28
C PHE A 77 -11.40 -10.58 -3.76
N LEU A 78 -12.31 -10.13 -4.60
CA LEU A 78 -13.75 -10.25 -4.41
C LEU A 78 -14.37 -10.87 -5.66
N ASN A 79 -14.98 -12.05 -5.51
CA ASN A 79 -15.50 -12.85 -6.61
C ASN A 79 -14.43 -13.04 -7.72
N ASP A 80 -13.26 -13.52 -7.30
CA ASP A 80 -12.08 -13.79 -8.14
C ASP A 80 -11.50 -12.58 -8.91
N GLU A 81 -11.82 -11.34 -8.50
CA GLU A 81 -11.28 -10.11 -9.09
C GLU A 81 -10.45 -9.34 -8.05
N LEU A 82 -9.23 -8.93 -8.40
CA LEU A 82 -8.34 -8.16 -7.53
C LEU A 82 -8.90 -6.75 -7.33
N ILE A 83 -9.50 -6.50 -6.18
CA ILE A 83 -10.21 -5.24 -5.89
C ILE A 83 -9.38 -4.27 -5.04
N ALA A 84 -8.46 -4.77 -4.23
CA ALA A 84 -7.68 -3.94 -3.32
C ALA A 84 -6.35 -4.60 -2.97
N ILE A 85 -5.38 -3.78 -2.59
CA ILE A 85 -4.08 -4.21 -2.09
C ILE A 85 -3.77 -3.44 -0.82
N ASN A 86 -3.45 -4.15 0.26
CA ASN A 86 -3.03 -3.54 1.52
C ASN A 86 -1.53 -3.73 1.75
N PHE A 87 -0.85 -2.71 2.23
CA PHE A 87 0.45 -2.83 2.87
C PHE A 87 0.21 -2.75 4.38
N VAL A 88 0.68 -3.72 5.15
CA VAL A 88 0.43 -3.82 6.59
C VAL A 88 1.76 -3.86 7.34
N ALA A 89 1.95 -2.95 8.29
CA ALA A 89 3.13 -2.99 9.16
C ALA A 89 3.00 -4.19 10.12
N LEU A 90 3.96 -5.11 10.07
CA LEU A 90 3.96 -6.31 10.90
C LEU A 90 4.56 -5.98 12.27
N ASN A 91 3.82 -5.22 13.08
CA ASN A 91 4.25 -4.82 14.42
C ASN A 91 4.10 -5.96 15.44
N ASP A 92 5.06 -6.03 16.35
CA ASP A 92 4.94 -6.70 17.65
C ASP A 92 4.54 -5.65 18.73
N ASP A 93 4.55 -6.07 19.99
CA ASP A 93 4.30 -5.21 21.16
C ASP A 93 5.23 -3.99 21.26
N ARG A 94 6.36 -4.00 20.55
CA ARG A 94 7.33 -2.90 20.52
C ARG A 94 7.09 -1.93 19.36
N ASN A 95 6.18 -2.22 18.44
CA ASN A 95 5.80 -1.35 17.31
C ASN A 95 6.97 -0.90 16.42
N LEU A 96 8.03 -1.71 16.31
CA LEU A 96 9.29 -1.26 15.71
C LEU A 96 9.17 -0.87 14.23
N VAL A 97 8.25 -1.46 13.47
CA VAL A 97 8.04 -1.14 12.06
C VAL A 97 7.46 0.26 11.92
N SER A 98 6.46 0.56 12.75
CA SER A 98 5.82 1.86 12.82
C SER A 98 6.69 2.94 13.45
N GLU A 99 7.49 2.64 14.47
CA GLU A 99 8.42 3.60 15.08
C GLU A 99 9.56 4.01 14.12
N LYS A 100 9.87 3.16 13.12
CA LYS A 100 10.76 3.51 12.01
C LYS A 100 10.09 4.34 10.91
N LEU A 101 8.78 4.59 11.04
CA LEU A 101 7.96 5.33 10.07
C LEU A 101 7.97 4.69 8.67
N THR A 102 8.10 3.36 8.59
CA THR A 102 8.34 2.64 7.33
C THR A 102 7.26 2.93 6.30
N LEU A 103 5.98 2.67 6.64
CA LEU A 103 4.86 2.94 5.73
C LEU A 103 4.59 4.43 5.57
N MET A 104 4.66 5.22 6.63
CA MET A 104 4.52 6.68 6.55
C MET A 104 5.47 7.31 5.51
N ASN A 105 6.76 6.97 5.59
CA ASN A 105 7.77 7.49 4.68
C ASN A 105 7.50 7.03 3.24
N TYR A 106 7.12 5.77 3.07
CA TYR A 106 6.75 5.24 1.76
C TYR A 106 5.57 6.04 1.15
N VAL A 107 4.51 6.34 1.92
CA VAL A 107 3.37 7.13 1.45
C VAL A 107 3.78 8.56 1.10
N LYS A 108 4.56 9.21 1.97
CA LYS A 108 5.03 10.59 1.75
C LYS A 108 5.91 10.72 0.52
N ASN A 109 6.70 9.70 0.21
CA ASN A 109 7.60 9.70 -0.94
C ASN A 109 6.90 9.37 -2.25
N ASN A 110 5.86 8.52 -2.23
CA ASN A 110 5.25 7.99 -3.46
C ASN A 110 3.87 8.56 -3.81
N TYR A 111 3.09 9.02 -2.82
CA TYR A 111 1.69 9.41 -3.05
C TYR A 111 1.43 10.88 -2.75
N LYS A 112 1.65 11.32 -1.49
CA LYS A 112 1.36 12.69 -1.04
C LYS A 112 2.13 12.99 0.24
N LYS A 113 2.75 14.17 0.32
CA LYS A 113 3.29 14.69 1.59
C LYS A 113 2.13 15.21 2.45
N PHE A 114 2.17 14.90 3.74
CA PHE A 114 1.23 15.39 4.74
C PHE A 114 1.99 15.79 6.01
N ASP A 115 1.40 16.73 6.76
CA ASP A 115 1.97 17.22 8.00
C ASP A 115 1.67 16.24 9.14
N THR A 116 2.68 15.97 9.96
CA THR A 116 2.59 15.10 11.14
C THR A 116 2.93 15.87 12.42
N GLY A 117 2.98 17.20 12.35
CA GLY A 117 3.45 18.06 13.41
C GLY A 117 4.95 17.90 13.68
N LYS A 118 5.36 18.28 14.88
CA LYS A 118 6.78 18.29 15.28
C LYS A 118 7.37 16.89 15.51
N ASN A 119 6.54 15.92 15.89
CA ASN A 119 6.96 14.55 16.18
C ASN A 119 6.16 13.55 15.32
N PRO A 120 6.74 13.04 14.23
CA PRO A 120 6.06 12.08 13.36
C PRO A 120 5.70 10.76 14.07
N ASN A 121 6.44 10.32 15.09
CA ASN A 121 6.17 9.06 15.77
C ASN A 121 4.86 9.08 16.58
N SER A 122 4.46 10.26 17.06
CA SER A 122 3.20 10.47 17.79
C SER A 122 2.00 10.74 16.88
N TYR A 123 2.17 10.68 15.56
CA TYR A 123 1.04 10.85 14.64
C TYR A 123 0.06 9.68 14.76
N GLU A 124 -1.23 10.02 14.88
CA GLU A 124 -2.38 9.12 14.88
C GLU A 124 -3.41 9.71 13.92
N GLY A 125 -3.81 8.96 12.90
CA GLY A 125 -4.71 9.50 11.89
C GLY A 125 -4.85 8.69 10.62
N ILE A 126 -5.63 9.26 9.71
CA ILE A 126 -5.94 8.70 8.39
C ILE A 126 -5.71 9.79 7.35
N GLU A 127 -4.99 9.45 6.28
CA GLU A 127 -4.79 10.30 5.12
C GLU A 127 -5.42 9.65 3.89
N VAL A 128 -6.38 10.36 3.28
CA VAL A 128 -7.05 9.93 2.05
C VAL A 128 -6.47 10.70 0.87
N ILE A 129 -6.08 9.96 -0.17
CA ILE A 129 -5.44 10.50 -1.37
C ILE A 129 -6.18 9.94 -2.59
N GLU A 130 -7.02 10.78 -3.17
CA GLU A 130 -7.81 10.44 -4.35
C GLU A 130 -7.11 10.94 -5.62
N LYS A 131 -6.92 10.02 -6.57
CA LYS A 131 -6.47 10.29 -7.94
C LYS A 131 -7.45 9.61 -8.90
N THR A 132 -7.48 10.05 -10.16
CA THR A 132 -8.46 9.59 -11.16
C THR A 132 -8.60 8.07 -11.25
N ASN A 133 -7.49 7.31 -11.18
CA ASN A 133 -7.47 5.85 -11.29
C ASN A 133 -6.83 5.17 -10.09
N LEU A 134 -6.67 5.87 -8.96
CA LEU A 134 -6.02 5.34 -7.78
C LEU A 134 -6.58 6.01 -6.54
N PHE A 135 -7.04 5.18 -5.62
CA PHE A 135 -7.50 5.57 -4.29
C PHE A 135 -6.51 5.01 -3.27
N VAL A 136 -5.92 5.88 -2.46
CA VAL A 136 -4.93 5.49 -1.43
C VAL A 136 -5.40 5.99 -0.08
N VAL A 137 -5.46 5.09 0.90
CA VAL A 137 -5.73 5.43 2.29
C VAL A 137 -4.56 4.98 3.13
N TYR A 138 -3.87 5.92 3.77
CA TYR A 138 -2.90 5.63 4.80
C TYR A 138 -3.57 5.74 6.17
N GLN A 139 -3.39 4.74 7.02
CA GLN A 139 -3.89 4.73 8.38
C GLN A 139 -2.73 4.42 9.32
N ARG A 140 -2.70 5.11 10.46
CA ARG A 140 -1.87 4.77 11.62
C ARG A 140 -2.67 5.04 12.87
N ILE A 141 -3.14 3.97 13.52
CA ILE A 141 -3.95 4.04 14.73
C ILE A 141 -3.40 3.06 15.76
N THR A 142 -3.22 3.49 16.99
CA THR A 142 -2.89 2.59 18.11
C THR A 142 -4.14 1.84 18.55
N GLY A 143 -4.11 0.50 18.48
CA GLY A 143 -5.18 -0.37 18.96
C GLY A 143 -5.29 -0.40 20.49
N ASP A 144 -6.38 -0.98 20.98
CA ASP A 144 -6.64 -1.12 22.43
C ASP A 144 -5.59 -2.02 23.13
N ASP A 145 -4.91 -2.89 22.37
CA ASP A 145 -3.80 -3.73 22.79
C ASP A 145 -2.45 -2.99 22.85
N GLY A 146 -2.42 -1.71 22.45
CA GLY A 146 -1.22 -0.89 22.35
C GLY A 146 -0.37 -1.15 21.11
N ILE A 147 -0.80 -2.06 20.22
CA ILE A 147 -0.13 -2.33 18.95
C ILE A 147 -0.61 -1.32 17.90
N LYS A 148 0.33 -0.78 17.11
CA LYS A 148 0.03 0.15 16.05
C LYS A 148 -0.51 -0.59 14.83
N ASN A 149 -1.77 -0.34 14.53
CA ASN A 149 -2.41 -0.70 13.27
C ASN A 149 -2.05 0.36 12.22
N GLU A 150 -0.90 0.15 11.57
CA GLU A 150 -0.44 0.99 10.46
C GLU A 150 -0.54 0.24 9.14
N GLN A 151 -1.27 0.83 8.19
CA GLN A 151 -1.51 0.23 6.88
C GLN A 151 -1.67 1.27 5.77
N ILE A 152 -1.47 0.81 4.54
CA ILE A 152 -1.82 1.52 3.32
C ILE A 152 -2.83 0.67 2.57
N TYR A 153 -3.99 1.20 2.25
CA TYR A 153 -4.96 0.58 1.36
C TYR A 153 -4.88 1.23 -0.02
N LEU A 154 -4.83 0.41 -1.06
CA LEU A 154 -4.82 0.83 -2.46
C LEU A 154 -5.99 0.17 -3.19
N SER A 155 -6.73 0.96 -3.97
CA SER A 155 -7.76 0.47 -4.89
C SER A 155 -7.95 1.45 -6.06
N THR A 156 -8.92 1.18 -6.93
CA THR A 156 -9.49 2.19 -7.84
C THR A 156 -10.85 2.64 -7.27
N PRO A 157 -11.31 3.87 -7.53
CA PRO A 157 -12.61 4.32 -7.02
C PRO A 157 -13.78 3.36 -7.33
N LYS A 158 -13.78 2.77 -8.54
CA LYS A 158 -14.81 1.81 -8.96
C LYS A 158 -14.77 0.49 -8.18
N LEU A 159 -13.58 -0.03 -7.91
CA LEU A 159 -13.42 -1.31 -7.20
C LEU A 159 -13.62 -1.13 -5.69
N ASP A 160 -13.23 0.02 -5.15
CA ASP A 160 -13.51 0.40 -3.77
C ASP A 160 -15.03 0.52 -3.52
N GLU A 161 -15.76 1.15 -4.44
CA GLU A 161 -17.21 1.21 -4.40
C GLU A 161 -17.84 -0.20 -4.45
N LYS A 162 -17.29 -1.09 -5.29
CA LYS A 162 -17.73 -2.50 -5.38
C LYS A 162 -17.53 -3.22 -4.05
N LEU A 163 -16.38 -3.07 -3.41
CA LEU A 163 -16.11 -3.67 -2.10
C LEU A 163 -17.03 -3.10 -1.01
N SER A 164 -17.22 -1.78 -1.00
CA SER A 164 -18.09 -1.10 -0.04
C SER A 164 -19.54 -1.59 -0.13
N LYS A 165 -20.07 -1.75 -1.36
CA LYS A 165 -21.41 -2.31 -1.59
C LYS A 165 -21.53 -3.74 -1.10
N PHE A 166 -20.53 -4.57 -1.36
CA PHE A 166 -20.50 -5.94 -0.88
C PHE A 166 -20.61 -6.01 0.65
N TYR A 167 -19.81 -5.22 1.38
CA TYR A 167 -19.90 -5.21 2.85
C TYR A 167 -21.24 -4.67 3.35
N ALA A 168 -21.76 -3.60 2.74
CA ALA A 168 -23.08 -3.06 3.09
C ALA A 168 -24.21 -4.10 2.90
N GLU A 169 -24.14 -4.91 1.84
CA GLU A 169 -25.08 -6.01 1.61
C GLU A 169 -24.97 -7.08 2.70
N LYS A 170 -23.76 -7.53 3.04
CA LYS A 170 -23.55 -8.51 4.12
C LYS A 170 -24.04 -7.99 5.48
N GLU A 171 -23.81 -6.73 5.80
CA GLU A 171 -24.31 -6.10 7.02
C GLU A 171 -25.85 -6.09 7.10
N MET A 172 -26.54 -5.89 5.97
CA MET A 172 -28.01 -5.94 5.92
C MET A 172 -28.56 -7.37 6.02
N GLU A 173 -27.80 -8.37 5.55
CA GLU A 173 -28.15 -9.80 5.63
C GLU A 173 -27.97 -10.37 7.04
N MET A 174 -27.10 -9.77 7.86
CA MET A 174 -26.93 -10.17 9.25
C MET A 174 -28.21 -9.86 10.06
N PRO A 175 -28.82 -10.85 10.74
CA PRO A 175 -29.95 -10.58 11.61
C PRO A 175 -29.52 -9.59 12.69
N LYS A 176 -30.25 -8.48 12.82
CA LYS A 176 -30.09 -7.56 13.94
C LYS A 176 -30.48 -8.31 15.21
N ASN A 177 -29.49 -8.74 15.99
CA ASN A 177 -29.70 -9.28 17.33
C ASN A 177 -30.31 -8.23 18.25
#